data_AF-A0A9E4FYK9-F1
#
_entry.id   AF-A0A9E4FYK9-F1
#
_cell.length_a   1.000
_cell.length_b   1.000
_cell.length_c   1.000
_cell.angle_alpha   90.00
_cell.angle_beta   90.00
_cell.angle_gamma   90.00
#
_symmetry.space_group_name_H-M   'P 1'
#
loop_
_entity.id
_entity.type
_entity.pdbx_description
1 polymer ?
#
loop_
_entity_poly.entity_id
_entity_poly.type
_entity_poly.pdbx_seq_one_letter_code
_entity_poly.pdbx_strand_id
1 'polypeptide(L)'
;MNFSQAFRYPFQNLAKVLSIVLVLSIAFAVFIGLVLNSYDWSPLLEQVNNWDHSEDLIHNEDVIVEHEAMGAAPLIGGLGLVVVAVISGFWISGYSVEVIRSIWNDGELMPDIDFGRNLKDGFYLFLSSVAYWILFIVLVAAELVVIQATGSLGAIQALLVIAGIAATVIALAVMGWAYFVGMARFAVEGDHRAAYQIRRNIRIARENWTKGAKLMVYMILLSIIYGAIRSVVDGVFGGVFGGGVGMLGITLSIVTYYIFNLMQHFSTQHMIAQYAVQVGIGDGYDPDKDKVDFA
;
A
#
# COMPACT_ATOMS: atom_id res chain seq x y z
N MET A 1 -3.82 -21.48 8.92
CA MET A 1 -4.02 -20.59 7.76
C MET A 1 -4.49 -21.47 6.62
N ASN A 2 -5.72 -21.24 6.19
CA ASN A 2 -6.35 -21.93 5.08
C ASN A 2 -6.27 -21.00 3.86
N PHE A 3 -5.29 -21.29 3.00
CA PHE A 3 -5.03 -20.52 1.78
C PHE A 3 -6.23 -20.50 0.83
N SER A 4 -6.92 -21.64 0.70
CA SER A 4 -8.07 -21.80 -0.19
C SER A 4 -9.23 -20.88 0.20
N GLN A 5 -9.51 -20.77 1.51
CA GLN A 5 -10.51 -19.82 2.03
C GLN A 5 -10.11 -18.37 1.74
N ALA A 6 -8.86 -18.01 2.03
CA ALA A 6 -8.38 -16.64 1.79
C ALA A 6 -8.46 -16.24 0.31
N PHE A 7 -8.08 -17.15 -0.60
CA PHE A 7 -8.17 -16.92 -2.03
C PHE A 7 -9.62 -16.78 -2.53
N ARG A 8 -10.55 -17.58 -2.00
CA ARG A 8 -11.98 -17.55 -2.40
C ARG A 8 -12.75 -16.37 -1.82
N TYR A 9 -12.31 -15.82 -0.69
CA TYR A 9 -12.98 -14.76 0.05
C TYR A 9 -13.42 -13.56 -0.82
N PRO A 10 -12.56 -12.92 -1.63
CA PRO A 10 -12.99 -11.80 -2.48
C PRO A 10 -13.92 -12.22 -3.61
N PHE A 11 -13.88 -13.48 -4.09
CA PHE A 11 -14.80 -13.97 -5.12
C PHE A 11 -16.21 -14.19 -4.55
N GLN A 12 -16.32 -14.68 -3.32
CA GLN A 12 -17.60 -14.78 -2.61
C GLN A 12 -18.21 -13.39 -2.37
N ASN A 13 -17.37 -12.37 -2.26
CA ASN A 13 -17.75 -10.98 -2.03
C ASN A 13 -17.56 -10.09 -3.28
N LEU A 14 -17.60 -10.68 -4.48
CA LEU A 14 -17.27 -9.98 -5.73
C LEU A 14 -18.10 -8.72 -5.94
N ALA A 15 -19.40 -8.74 -5.61
CA ALA A 15 -20.27 -7.59 -5.73
C ALA A 15 -19.79 -6.39 -4.88
N LYS A 16 -19.31 -6.64 -3.65
CA LYS A 16 -18.75 -5.60 -2.77
C LYS A 16 -17.41 -5.09 -3.32
N VAL A 17 -16.54 -5.97 -3.79
CA VAL A 17 -15.28 -5.58 -4.44
C VAL A 17 -15.54 -4.68 -5.66
N LEU A 18 -16.44 -5.08 -6.55
CA LEU A 18 -16.81 -4.29 -7.73
C LEU A 18 -17.43 -2.94 -7.34
N SER A 19 -18.25 -2.90 -6.29
CA SER A 19 -18.84 -1.65 -5.78
C SER A 19 -17.76 -0.68 -5.29
N ILE A 20 -16.75 -1.18 -4.56
CA ILE A 20 -15.61 -0.37 -4.11
C ILE A 20 -14.81 0.14 -5.31
N VAL A 21 -14.49 -0.72 -6.29
CA VAL A 21 -13.78 -0.30 -7.51
C VAL A 21 -14.57 0.76 -8.27
N LEU A 22 -15.89 0.59 -8.40
CA LEU A 22 -16.75 1.52 -9.11
C LEU A 22 -16.73 2.90 -8.45
N VAL A 23 -16.91 2.97 -7.13
CA VAL A 23 -16.87 4.23 -6.37
C VAL A 23 -15.51 4.91 -6.54
N LEU A 24 -14.41 4.17 -6.41
CA LEU A 24 -13.06 4.72 -6.61
C LEU A 24 -12.86 5.22 -8.04
N SER A 25 -13.29 4.44 -9.04
CA SER A 25 -13.14 4.80 -10.45
C SER A 25 -13.95 6.05 -10.80
N ILE A 26 -15.18 6.18 -10.27
CA ILE A 26 -15.99 7.38 -10.43
C ILE A 26 -15.31 8.59 -9.76
N ALA A 27 -14.81 8.43 -8.53
CA ALA A 27 -14.12 9.50 -7.83
C ALA A 27 -12.88 9.98 -8.61
N PHE A 28 -12.04 9.04 -9.08
CA PHE A 28 -10.89 9.37 -9.91
C PHE A 28 -11.31 10.02 -11.23
N ALA A 29 -12.32 9.50 -11.94
CA ALA A 29 -12.78 10.05 -13.21
C ALA A 29 -13.34 11.48 -13.06
N VAL A 30 -14.13 11.74 -12.00
CA VAL A 30 -14.65 13.08 -11.71
C VAL A 30 -13.51 14.04 -11.45
N PHE A 31 -12.53 13.67 -10.63
CA PHE A 31 -11.40 14.55 -10.34
C PHE A 31 -10.50 14.76 -11.56
N ILE A 32 -10.18 13.71 -12.31
CA ILE A 32 -9.45 13.84 -13.58
C ILE A 32 -10.21 14.77 -14.52
N GLY A 33 -11.52 14.58 -14.69
CA GLY A 33 -12.35 15.46 -15.52
C GLY A 33 -12.33 16.92 -15.04
N LEU A 34 -12.35 17.16 -13.72
CA LEU A 34 -12.19 18.49 -13.16
C LEU A 34 -10.79 19.07 -13.46
N VAL A 35 -9.71 18.29 -13.31
CA VAL A 35 -8.35 18.72 -13.67
C VAL A 35 -8.26 19.04 -15.16
N LEU A 36 -8.74 18.14 -16.01
CA LEU A 36 -8.70 18.30 -17.47
C LEU A 36 -9.48 19.53 -17.93
N ASN A 37 -10.65 19.81 -17.33
CA ASN A 37 -11.50 20.95 -17.70
C ASN A 37 -11.09 22.28 -17.06
N SER A 38 -10.36 22.27 -15.94
CA SER A 38 -9.90 23.49 -15.27
C SER A 38 -8.51 23.95 -15.70
N TYR A 39 -7.77 23.09 -16.42
CA TYR A 39 -6.42 23.39 -16.87
C TYR A 39 -6.39 23.75 -18.36
N ASP A 40 -5.75 24.86 -18.68
CA ASP A 40 -5.33 25.14 -20.05
C ASP A 40 -4.10 24.28 -20.36
N TRP A 41 -4.30 23.22 -21.14
CA TRP A 41 -3.23 22.30 -21.53
C TRP A 41 -2.31 22.90 -22.60
N SER A 42 -2.64 24.05 -23.18
CA SER A 42 -1.89 24.65 -24.30
C SER A 42 -0.39 24.81 -24.02
N PRO A 43 0.06 25.30 -22.85
CA PRO A 43 1.50 25.45 -22.57
C PRO A 43 2.24 24.10 -22.48
N LEU A 44 1.58 23.07 -21.94
CA LEU A 44 2.16 21.73 -21.85
C LEU A 44 2.18 21.04 -23.22
N LEU A 45 1.12 21.21 -24.01
CA LEU A 45 1.07 20.72 -25.39
C LEU A 45 2.12 21.41 -26.26
N GLU A 46 2.36 22.71 -26.08
CA GLU A 46 3.41 23.45 -26.77
C GLU A 46 4.82 22.98 -26.35
N GLN A 47 5.07 22.71 -25.06
CA GLN A 47 6.34 22.10 -24.62
C GLN A 47 6.55 20.70 -25.19
N VAL A 48 5.51 19.85 -25.22
CA VAL A 48 5.60 18.50 -25.80
C VAL A 48 5.84 18.57 -27.31
N ASN A 49 5.17 19.49 -28.00
CA ASN A 49 5.34 19.68 -29.44
C ASN A 49 6.76 20.22 -29.76
N ASN A 50 7.27 21.15 -28.95
CA ASN A 50 8.64 21.66 -29.07
C ASN A 50 9.70 20.60 -28.73
N TRP A 51 9.40 19.67 -27.83
CA TRP A 51 10.26 18.51 -27.55
C TRP A 51 10.35 17.58 -28.76
N ASP A 52 9.24 17.32 -29.43
CA ASP A 52 9.18 16.46 -30.62
C ASP A 52 9.92 17.09 -31.82
N HIS A 53 10.00 18.42 -31.87
CA HIS A 53 10.73 19.19 -32.89
C HIS A 53 12.13 19.64 -32.43
N SER A 54 12.65 19.10 -31.32
CA SER A 54 13.90 19.57 -30.72
C SER A 54 15.16 19.24 -31.52
N GLU A 55 15.10 18.33 -32.50
CA GLU A 55 16.22 18.10 -33.44
C GLU A 55 16.52 19.34 -34.32
N ASP A 56 15.52 20.21 -34.57
CA ASP A 56 15.70 21.44 -35.37
C ASP A 56 16.14 22.66 -34.51
N LEU A 57 16.04 22.59 -33.18
CA LEU A 57 16.27 23.72 -32.27
C LEU A 57 17.70 23.81 -31.72
N ILE A 58 18.57 22.83 -31.99
CA ILE A 58 19.98 22.81 -31.53
C ILE A 58 20.82 23.93 -32.18
N HIS A 59 20.29 24.64 -33.19
CA HIS A 59 20.99 25.75 -33.86
C HIS A 59 20.62 27.17 -33.41
N ASN A 60 19.74 27.36 -32.42
CA ASN A 60 19.42 28.69 -31.89
C ASN A 60 19.73 28.78 -30.39
N GLU A 61 20.92 29.26 -30.06
CA GLU A 61 21.45 29.38 -28.69
C GLU A 61 20.79 30.47 -27.80
N ASP A 62 19.78 31.21 -28.30
CA ASP A 62 19.25 32.40 -27.60
C ASP A 62 17.77 32.31 -27.16
N VAL A 63 17.16 31.12 -27.07
CA VAL A 63 15.80 30.99 -26.52
C VAL A 63 15.86 31.01 -24.98
N ILE A 64 15.72 32.20 -24.39
CA ILE A 64 15.42 32.36 -22.97
C ILE A 64 14.02 31.79 -22.73
N VAL A 65 13.94 30.55 -22.24
CA VAL A 65 12.68 29.97 -21.78
C VAL A 65 12.32 30.66 -20.45
N GLU A 66 11.45 31.66 -20.51
CA GLU A 66 10.75 32.13 -19.31
C GLU A 66 9.94 30.96 -18.76
N HIS A 67 10.39 30.38 -17.64
CA HIS A 67 9.58 29.44 -16.88
C HIS A 67 8.41 30.20 -16.25
N GLU A 68 7.30 30.31 -16.99
CA GLU A 68 6.02 30.70 -16.40
C GLU A 68 5.77 29.77 -15.21
N ALA A 69 5.70 30.36 -14.01
CA ALA A 69 5.37 29.65 -12.79
C ALA A 69 4.10 28.84 -13.03
N MET A 70 4.12 27.54 -12.71
CA MET A 70 2.96 26.66 -12.85
C MET A 70 1.71 27.41 -12.39
N GLY A 71 0.75 27.59 -13.30
CA GLY A 71 -0.49 28.30 -13.00
C GLY A 71 -1.17 27.72 -11.76
N ALA A 72 -2.06 28.48 -11.12
CA ALA A 72 -2.79 27.99 -9.95
C ALA A 72 -3.64 26.73 -10.25
N ALA A 73 -4.11 26.57 -11.49
CA ALA A 73 -4.98 25.46 -11.92
C ALA A 73 -4.35 24.05 -11.86
N PRO A 74 -3.17 23.76 -12.46
CA PRO A 74 -2.54 22.44 -12.37
C PRO A 74 -2.11 22.08 -10.95
N LEU A 75 -1.76 23.09 -10.14
CA LEU A 75 -1.51 22.91 -8.71
C LEU A 75 -2.79 22.49 -7.98
N ILE A 76 -3.93 23.15 -8.24
CA ILE A 76 -5.24 22.78 -7.66
C ILE A 76 -5.68 21.38 -8.12
N GLY A 77 -5.52 21.05 -9.40
CA GLY A 77 -5.87 19.74 -9.95
C GLY A 77 -5.01 18.61 -9.39
N GLY A 78 -3.69 18.81 -9.33
CA GLY A 78 -2.74 17.87 -8.73
C GLY A 78 -3.02 17.65 -7.24
N LEU A 79 -3.26 18.73 -6.49
CA LEU A 79 -3.65 18.64 -5.08
C LEU A 79 -4.98 17.88 -4.91
N GLY A 80 -5.96 18.10 -5.79
CA GLY A 80 -7.23 17.37 -5.78
C GLY A 80 -7.04 15.86 -5.93
N LEU A 81 -6.22 15.42 -6.89
CA LEU A 81 -5.92 14.00 -7.08
C LEU A 81 -5.20 13.38 -5.88
N VAL A 82 -4.25 14.12 -5.29
CA VAL A 82 -3.56 13.69 -4.06
C VAL A 82 -4.56 13.52 -2.92
N VAL A 83 -5.49 14.45 -2.74
CA VAL A 83 -6.52 14.36 -1.69
C VAL A 83 -7.41 13.14 -1.89
N VAL A 84 -7.85 12.85 -3.11
CA VAL A 84 -8.64 11.64 -3.41
C VAL A 84 -7.87 10.38 -3.11
N ALA A 85 -6.60 10.31 -3.54
CA ALA A 85 -5.75 9.15 -3.30
C ALA A 85 -5.54 8.91 -1.79
N VAL A 86 -5.29 9.98 -1.02
CA VAL A 86 -5.11 9.92 0.43
C VAL A 86 -6.40 9.48 1.14
N ILE A 87 -7.53 10.11 0.83
CA ILE A 87 -8.84 9.77 1.43
C ILE A 87 -9.21 8.32 1.10
N SER A 88 -9.03 7.91 -0.16
CA SER A 88 -9.28 6.54 -0.60
C SER A 88 -8.38 5.54 0.11
N GLY A 89 -7.09 5.88 0.27
CA GLY A 89 -6.14 5.08 1.02
C GLY A 89 -6.54 4.88 2.47
N PHE A 90 -6.95 5.95 3.15
CA PHE A 90 -7.47 5.87 4.52
C PHE A 90 -8.72 5.01 4.58
N TRP A 91 -9.71 5.27 3.73
CA TRP A 91 -10.95 4.51 3.71
C TRP A 91 -10.72 2.99 3.48
N ILE A 92 -9.92 2.61 2.47
CA ILE A 92 -9.60 1.20 2.18
C ILE A 92 -8.81 0.58 3.33
N SER A 93 -7.85 1.31 3.91
CA SER A 93 -7.05 0.81 5.02
C SER A 93 -7.89 0.58 6.27
N GLY A 94 -8.84 1.45 6.61
CA GLY A 94 -9.72 1.21 7.76
C GLY A 94 -10.78 0.16 7.48
N TYR A 95 -11.32 0.08 6.25
CA TYR A 95 -12.19 -1.03 5.87
C TYR A 95 -11.47 -2.39 5.99
N SER A 96 -10.14 -2.42 5.80
CA SER A 96 -9.33 -3.62 6.03
C SER A 96 -9.35 -4.07 7.50
N VAL A 97 -9.38 -3.15 8.45
CA VAL A 97 -9.52 -3.45 9.89
C VAL A 97 -10.88 -4.09 10.16
N GLU A 98 -11.95 -3.55 9.56
CA GLU A 98 -13.30 -4.11 9.69
C GLU A 98 -13.38 -5.51 9.07
N VAL A 99 -12.74 -5.72 7.91
CA VAL A 99 -12.63 -7.05 7.27
C VAL A 99 -11.93 -8.04 8.19
N ILE A 100 -10.78 -7.66 8.77
CA ILE A 100 -10.06 -8.51 9.73
C ILE A 100 -10.97 -8.85 10.92
N ARG A 101 -11.66 -7.85 11.47
CA ARG A 101 -12.57 -8.02 12.61
C ARG A 101 -13.75 -8.93 12.29
N SER A 102 -14.35 -8.79 11.12
CA SER A 102 -15.43 -9.66 10.64
C SER A 102 -14.98 -11.12 10.57
N ILE A 103 -13.82 -11.36 9.93
CA ILE A 103 -13.27 -12.70 9.74
C ILE A 103 -12.82 -13.32 11.07
N TRP A 104 -12.29 -12.51 11.99
CA TRP A 104 -11.96 -12.95 13.34
C TRP A 104 -13.20 -13.47 14.09
N ASN A 105 -14.35 -12.82 13.93
CA ASN A 105 -15.62 -13.22 14.52
C ASN A 105 -16.36 -14.30 13.70
N ASP A 106 -15.61 -15.15 13.00
CA ASP A 106 -16.12 -16.22 12.12
C ASP A 106 -17.03 -15.75 10.97
N GLY A 107 -16.93 -14.48 10.58
CA GLY A 107 -17.64 -13.92 9.44
C GLY A 107 -17.02 -14.31 8.09
N GLU A 108 -17.75 -15.08 7.27
CA GLU A 108 -17.33 -15.44 5.90
C GLU A 108 -17.60 -14.33 4.87
N LEU A 109 -18.42 -13.34 5.22
CA LEU A 109 -18.78 -12.23 4.34
C LEU A 109 -17.99 -10.97 4.71
N MET A 110 -17.75 -10.13 3.70
CA MET A 110 -17.24 -8.78 3.92
C MET A 110 -18.26 -7.97 4.73
N PRO A 111 -17.81 -7.16 5.69
CA PRO A 111 -18.68 -6.31 6.50
C PRO A 111 -19.36 -5.24 5.65
N ASP A 112 -20.35 -4.56 6.20
CA ASP A 112 -20.98 -3.44 5.53
C ASP A 112 -20.08 -2.20 5.56
N ILE A 113 -20.22 -1.36 4.54
CA ILE A 113 -19.35 -0.19 4.36
C ILE A 113 -19.87 0.94 5.25
N ASP A 114 -19.16 1.21 6.35
CA ASP A 114 -19.28 2.43 7.13
C ASP A 114 -18.15 3.40 6.75
N PHE A 115 -18.41 4.32 5.81
CA PHE A 115 -17.38 5.22 5.30
C PHE A 115 -16.72 6.06 6.41
N GLY A 116 -17.51 6.59 7.35
CA GLY A 116 -17.02 7.48 8.41
C GLY A 116 -16.11 6.74 9.40
N ARG A 117 -16.54 5.57 9.87
CA ARG A 117 -15.73 4.72 10.75
C ARG A 117 -14.47 4.22 10.05
N ASN A 118 -14.61 3.73 8.82
CA ASN A 118 -13.48 3.21 8.05
C ASN A 118 -12.45 4.31 7.74
N LEU A 119 -12.89 5.53 7.42
CA LEU A 119 -11.96 6.64 7.21
C LEU A 119 -11.17 6.97 8.49
N LYS A 120 -11.85 7.00 9.64
CA LYS A 120 -11.23 7.25 10.96
C LYS A 120 -10.24 6.16 11.35
N ASP A 121 -10.62 4.89 11.24
CA ASP A 121 -9.76 3.75 11.57
C ASP A 121 -8.54 3.70 10.63
N GLY A 122 -8.73 4.02 9.36
CA GLY A 122 -7.66 4.17 8.38
C GLY A 122 -6.68 5.30 8.68
N PHE A 123 -7.19 6.45 9.13
CA PHE A 123 -6.34 7.55 9.58
C PHE A 123 -5.46 7.16 10.79
N TYR A 124 -6.02 6.42 11.76
CA TYR A 124 -5.21 5.91 12.87
C TYR A 124 -4.15 4.89 12.44
N LEU A 125 -4.48 4.02 11.48
CA LEU A 125 -3.49 3.12 10.88
C LEU A 125 -2.39 3.88 10.13
N PHE A 126 -2.74 4.94 9.41
CA PHE A 126 -1.77 5.81 8.76
C PHE A 126 -0.81 6.42 9.78
N LEU A 127 -1.33 7.04 10.84
CA LEU A 127 -0.51 7.61 11.91
C LEU A 127 0.36 6.54 12.60
N SER A 128 -0.16 5.33 12.80
CA SER A 128 0.63 4.19 13.28
C SER A 128 1.75 3.87 12.28
N SER A 129 1.45 3.76 10.98
CA SER A 129 2.44 3.49 9.93
C SER A 129 3.56 4.53 9.91
N VAL A 130 3.24 5.80 10.13
CA VAL A 130 4.23 6.89 10.26
C VAL A 130 5.18 6.63 11.43
N ALA A 131 4.67 6.16 12.58
CA ALA A 131 5.51 5.82 13.72
C ALA A 131 6.49 4.67 13.42
N TYR A 132 6.06 3.65 12.66
CA TYR A 132 6.95 2.60 12.15
C TYR A 132 7.95 3.19 11.13
N TRP A 133 7.52 4.02 10.20
CA TRP A 133 8.41 4.66 9.22
C TRP A 133 9.50 5.53 9.86
N ILE A 134 9.17 6.28 10.92
CA ILE A 134 10.16 7.10 11.64
C ILE A 134 11.28 6.22 12.19
N LEU A 135 10.95 5.08 12.80
CA LEU A 135 11.95 4.15 13.31
C LEU A 135 12.85 3.58 12.20
N PHE A 136 12.27 3.33 11.02
CA PHE A 136 13.02 2.87 9.85
C PHE A 136 13.96 3.95 9.31
N ILE A 137 13.49 5.21 9.22
CA ILE A 137 14.29 6.36 8.81
C ILE A 137 15.46 6.57 9.77
N VAL A 138 15.24 6.44 11.09
CA VAL A 138 16.30 6.53 12.09
C VAL A 138 17.36 5.46 11.90
N LEU A 139 16.97 4.22 11.58
CA LEU A 139 17.90 3.14 11.26
C LEU A 139 18.74 3.47 10.03
N VAL A 140 18.09 3.85 8.91
CA VAL A 140 18.79 4.19 7.66
C VAL A 140 19.74 5.37 7.87
N ALA A 141 19.32 6.39 8.62
CA ALA A 141 20.18 7.53 8.96
C ALA A 141 21.41 7.08 9.77
N ALA A 142 21.23 6.20 10.75
CA ALA A 142 22.33 5.64 11.54
C ALA A 142 23.31 4.82 10.66
N GLU A 143 22.78 3.99 9.76
CA GLU A 143 23.60 3.22 8.81
C GLU A 143 24.43 4.15 7.89
N LEU A 144 23.82 5.20 7.36
CA LEU A 144 24.52 6.19 6.53
C LEU A 144 25.66 6.88 7.29
N VAL A 145 25.44 7.24 8.56
CA VAL A 145 26.49 7.83 9.42
C VAL A 145 27.64 6.84 9.63
N VAL A 146 27.34 5.57 9.90
CA VAL A 146 28.38 4.52 10.08
C VAL A 146 29.17 4.30 8.79
N ILE A 147 28.51 4.23 7.64
CA ILE A 147 29.17 4.07 6.34
C ILE A 147 30.08 5.25 6.03
N GLN A 148 29.64 6.48 6.29
CA GLN A 148 30.47 7.68 6.09
C GLN A 148 31.66 7.72 7.05
N ALA A 149 31.46 7.41 8.33
CA ALA A 149 32.52 7.40 9.34
C ALA A 149 33.60 6.35 9.08
N THR A 150 33.28 5.31 8.31
CA THR A 150 34.18 4.18 7.99
C THR A 150 34.72 4.21 6.56
N GLY A 151 34.55 5.34 5.85
CA GLY A 151 34.85 5.47 4.42
C GLY A 151 36.31 5.26 3.99
N SER A 152 37.26 5.29 4.93
CA SER A 152 38.70 5.07 4.66
C SER A 152 39.15 3.63 4.87
N LEU A 153 38.27 2.71 5.29
CA LEU A 153 38.66 1.37 5.73
C LEU A 153 38.72 0.31 4.61
N GLY A 154 38.65 0.70 3.34
CA GLY A 154 38.83 -0.20 2.19
C GLY A 154 37.90 -1.41 2.23
N ALA A 155 38.46 -2.63 2.29
CA ALA A 155 37.68 -3.87 2.30
C ALA A 155 36.70 -4.00 3.49
N ILE A 156 37.02 -3.40 4.64
CA ILE A 156 36.13 -3.40 5.82
C ILE A 156 34.86 -2.57 5.51
N GLN A 157 34.99 -1.48 4.76
CA GLN A 157 33.85 -0.65 4.35
C GLN A 157 32.87 -1.45 3.49
N ALA A 158 33.38 -2.27 2.55
CA ALA A 158 32.53 -3.11 1.69
C ALA A 158 31.70 -4.12 2.52
N LEU A 159 32.32 -4.76 3.52
CA LEU A 159 31.62 -5.65 4.44
C LEU A 159 30.57 -4.91 5.28
N LEU A 160 30.88 -3.70 5.76
CA LEU A 160 29.94 -2.86 6.51
C LEU A 160 28.74 -2.43 5.67
N VAL A 161 28.94 -2.09 4.39
CA VAL A 161 27.85 -1.75 3.47
C VAL A 161 26.93 -2.95 3.25
N ILE A 162 27.48 -4.14 3.02
CA ILE A 162 26.68 -5.37 2.88
C ILE A 162 25.90 -5.67 4.15
N ALA A 163 26.55 -5.56 5.32
CA ALA A 163 25.91 -5.77 6.61
C ALA A 163 24.79 -4.73 6.86
N GLY A 164 25.00 -3.46 6.48
CA GLY A 164 23.99 -2.41 6.56
C GLY A 164 22.78 -2.70 5.67
N ILE A 165 22.99 -3.06 4.40
CA ILE A 165 21.90 -3.45 3.50
C ILE A 165 21.11 -4.63 4.08
N ALA A 166 21.81 -5.65 4.59
CA ALA A 166 21.17 -6.80 5.22
C ALA A 166 20.36 -6.39 6.47
N ALA A 167 20.91 -5.52 7.32
CA ALA A 167 20.23 -4.99 8.50
C ALA A 167 18.98 -4.20 8.13
N THR A 168 19.05 -3.30 7.14
CA THR A 168 17.91 -2.57 6.60
C THR A 168 16.82 -3.50 6.06
N VAL A 169 17.18 -4.53 5.28
CA VAL A 169 16.21 -5.50 4.75
C VAL A 169 15.54 -6.30 5.86
N ILE A 170 16.31 -6.77 6.84
CA ILE A 170 15.78 -7.49 8.01
C ILE A 170 14.86 -6.58 8.83
N ALA A 171 15.27 -5.34 9.07
CA ALA A 171 14.47 -4.36 9.80
C ALA A 171 13.16 -4.06 9.07
N LEU A 172 13.19 -3.85 7.75
CA LEU A 172 12.00 -3.64 6.94
C LEU A 172 11.04 -4.83 7.05
N ALA A 173 11.57 -6.05 6.98
CA ALA A 173 10.76 -7.26 7.14
C ALA A 173 10.14 -7.34 8.55
N VAL A 174 10.91 -7.13 9.61
CA VAL A 174 10.43 -7.17 11.01
C VAL A 174 9.42 -6.07 11.28
N MET A 175 9.63 -4.86 10.77
CA MET A 175 8.77 -3.71 11.01
C MET A 175 7.49 -3.78 10.20
N GLY A 176 7.55 -4.16 8.92
CA GLY A 176 6.36 -4.43 8.12
C GLY A 176 5.52 -5.55 8.73
N TRP A 177 6.20 -6.58 9.25
CA TRP A 177 5.53 -7.67 9.96
C TRP A 177 4.88 -7.21 11.28
N ALA A 178 5.61 -6.46 12.10
CA ALA A 178 5.08 -5.88 13.33
C ALA A 178 3.94 -4.89 13.06
N TYR A 179 3.91 -4.22 11.91
CA TYR A 179 2.79 -3.40 11.48
C TYR A 179 1.53 -4.25 11.21
N PHE A 180 1.66 -5.40 10.53
CA PHE A 180 0.52 -6.32 10.35
C PHE A 180 0.00 -6.87 11.67
N VAL A 181 0.88 -7.20 12.62
CA VAL A 181 0.49 -7.57 14.00
C VAL A 181 -0.29 -6.42 14.65
N GLY A 182 0.20 -5.19 14.55
CA GLY A 182 -0.46 -4.01 15.10
C GLY A 182 -1.85 -3.78 14.51
N MET A 183 -1.99 -3.95 13.18
CA MET A 183 -3.28 -3.87 12.48
C MET A 183 -4.26 -4.96 12.94
N ALA A 184 -3.79 -6.21 13.04
CA ALA A 184 -4.60 -7.32 13.55
C ALA A 184 -5.07 -7.08 14.98
N ARG A 185 -4.17 -6.62 15.86
CA ARG A 185 -4.51 -6.28 17.24
C ARG A 185 -5.50 -5.13 17.32
N PHE A 186 -5.35 -4.09 16.50
CA PHE A 186 -6.33 -3.01 16.44
C PHE A 186 -7.71 -3.54 16.01
N ALA A 187 -7.76 -4.43 15.02
CA ALA A 187 -9.02 -5.03 14.58
C ALA A 187 -9.71 -5.82 15.70
N VAL A 188 -8.95 -6.67 16.40
CA VAL A 188 -9.46 -7.61 17.42
C VAL A 188 -9.73 -6.94 18.77
N GLU A 189 -8.81 -6.10 19.26
CA GLU A 189 -8.93 -5.42 20.55
C GLU A 189 -9.90 -4.22 20.47
N GLY A 190 -10.21 -3.73 19.26
CA GLY A 190 -11.07 -2.56 19.05
C GLY A 190 -10.46 -1.22 19.52
N ASP A 191 -9.20 -1.25 19.99
CA ASP A 191 -8.45 -0.07 20.44
C ASP A 191 -7.32 0.28 19.47
N HIS A 192 -7.38 1.49 18.89
CA HIS A 192 -6.36 2.02 17.99
C HIS A 192 -4.97 2.10 18.63
N ARG A 193 -4.90 2.21 19.97
CA ARG A 193 -3.63 2.24 20.71
C ARG A 193 -2.83 0.95 20.54
N ALA A 194 -3.49 -0.18 20.24
CA ALA A 194 -2.82 -1.45 20.01
C ALA A 194 -1.83 -1.39 18.83
N ALA A 195 -2.15 -0.62 17.78
CA ALA A 195 -1.27 -0.44 16.64
C ALA A 195 0.03 0.32 17.00
N TYR A 196 -0.03 1.24 17.97
CA TYR A 196 1.12 2.04 18.42
C TYR A 196 2.02 1.33 19.44
N GLN A 197 1.63 0.16 19.93
CA GLN A 197 2.44 -0.61 20.88
C GLN A 197 3.57 -1.35 20.15
N ILE A 198 4.45 -0.60 19.47
CA ILE A 198 5.48 -1.11 18.55
C ILE A 198 6.33 -2.20 19.20
N ARG A 199 6.79 -1.99 20.44
CA ARG A 199 7.60 -2.99 21.18
C ARG A 199 6.86 -4.32 21.32
N ARG A 200 5.59 -4.28 21.75
CA ARG A 200 4.75 -5.48 21.89
C ARG A 200 4.47 -6.13 20.55
N ASN A 201 4.20 -5.33 19.52
CA ASN A 201 3.95 -5.82 18.17
C ASN A 201 5.18 -6.52 17.58
N ILE A 202 6.38 -5.96 17.76
CA ILE A 202 7.67 -6.57 17.39
C ILE A 202 7.93 -7.86 18.18
N ARG A 203 7.63 -7.87 19.48
CA ARG A 203 7.81 -9.06 20.32
C ARG A 203 6.92 -10.22 19.84
N ILE A 204 5.62 -9.97 19.64
CA ILE A 204 4.67 -10.97 19.11
C ILE A 204 5.13 -11.45 17.72
N ALA A 205 5.55 -10.51 16.87
CA ALA A 205 6.13 -10.78 15.55
C ALA A 205 7.31 -11.75 15.63
N ARG A 206 8.27 -11.50 16.52
CA ARG A 206 9.48 -12.29 16.73
C ARG A 206 9.16 -13.67 17.31
N GLU A 207 8.32 -13.74 18.32
CA GLU A 207 7.92 -15.00 18.97
C GLU A 207 7.15 -15.93 18.02
N ASN A 208 6.48 -15.36 17.02
CA ASN A 208 5.70 -16.09 16.03
C ASN A 208 6.30 -16.02 14.62
N TRP A 209 7.64 -15.90 14.50
CA TRP A 209 8.30 -15.70 13.22
C TRP A 209 8.02 -16.84 12.21
N THR A 210 7.91 -18.09 12.67
CA THR A 210 7.65 -19.25 11.79
C THR A 210 6.27 -19.17 11.14
N LYS A 211 5.24 -18.83 11.93
CA LYS A 211 3.89 -18.56 11.43
C LYS A 211 3.90 -17.36 10.49
N GLY A 212 4.75 -16.37 10.78
CA GLY A 212 4.89 -15.20 9.92
C GLY A 212 5.56 -15.46 8.59
N ALA A 213 6.64 -16.23 8.57
CA ALA A 213 7.27 -16.70 7.34
C ALA A 213 6.26 -17.47 6.46
N LYS A 214 5.42 -18.30 7.08
CA LYS A 214 4.33 -19.00 6.37
C LYS A 214 3.30 -18.04 5.78
N LEU A 215 2.90 -16.98 6.50
CA LEU A 215 2.02 -15.95 5.97
C LEU A 215 2.65 -15.24 4.77
N MET A 216 3.92 -14.85 4.86
CA MET A 216 4.65 -14.21 3.77
C MET A 216 4.73 -15.08 2.51
N VAL A 217 5.03 -16.37 2.66
CA VAL A 217 5.00 -17.32 1.54
C VAL A 217 3.62 -17.35 0.89
N TYR A 218 2.55 -17.35 1.68
CA TYR A 218 1.19 -17.33 1.15
C TYR A 218 0.83 -15.99 0.49
N MET A 219 1.28 -14.85 1.00
CA MET A 219 1.12 -13.54 0.35
C MET A 219 1.84 -13.49 -1.01
N ILE A 220 3.05 -14.04 -1.10
CA ILE A 220 3.80 -14.16 -2.35
C ILE A 220 3.03 -15.05 -3.33
N LEU A 221 2.55 -16.23 -2.88
CA LEU A 221 1.76 -17.12 -3.73
C LEU A 221 0.47 -16.47 -4.22
N LEU A 222 -0.26 -15.74 -3.37
CA LEU A 222 -1.43 -14.98 -3.80
C LEU A 222 -1.06 -13.94 -4.85
N SER A 223 0.04 -13.21 -4.66
CA SER A 223 0.51 -12.20 -5.61
C SER A 223 0.81 -12.81 -6.99
N ILE A 224 1.45 -13.99 -7.02
CA ILE A 224 1.74 -14.72 -8.25
C ILE A 224 0.44 -15.19 -8.91
N ILE A 225 -0.48 -15.78 -8.15
CA ILE A 225 -1.75 -16.29 -8.68
C ILE A 225 -2.61 -15.14 -9.23
N TYR A 226 -2.78 -14.06 -8.48
CA TYR A 226 -3.54 -12.89 -8.94
C TYR A 226 -2.88 -12.22 -10.14
N GLY A 227 -1.54 -12.14 -10.17
CA GLY A 227 -0.79 -11.67 -11.33
C GLY A 227 -1.05 -12.52 -12.58
N ALA A 228 -1.05 -13.85 -12.44
CA ALA A 228 -1.35 -14.77 -13.53
C ALA A 228 -2.81 -14.65 -14.01
N ILE A 229 -3.78 -14.64 -13.08
CA ILE A 229 -5.21 -14.47 -13.43
C ILE A 229 -5.43 -13.14 -14.13
N ARG A 230 -4.88 -12.05 -13.59
CA ARG A 230 -4.96 -10.73 -14.21
C ARG A 230 -4.37 -10.74 -15.61
N SER A 231 -3.19 -11.31 -15.80
CA SER A 231 -2.53 -11.39 -17.12
C SER A 231 -3.39 -12.12 -18.15
N VAL A 232 -4.04 -13.22 -17.76
CA VAL A 232 -4.98 -13.94 -18.62
C VAL A 232 -6.18 -13.07 -18.97
N VAL A 233 -6.76 -12.39 -17.98
CA VAL A 233 -7.92 -11.52 -18.18
C VAL A 233 -7.58 -10.32 -19.08
N ASP A 234 -6.45 -9.65 -18.83
CA ASP A 234 -5.93 -8.57 -19.66
C ASP A 234 -5.66 -9.06 -21.10
N GLY A 235 -5.17 -10.30 -21.29
CA GLY A 235 -4.97 -10.92 -22.60
C GLY A 235 -6.28 -11.15 -23.36
N VAL A 236 -7.31 -11.66 -22.69
CA VAL A 236 -8.65 -11.85 -23.28
C VAL A 236 -9.25 -10.50 -23.67
N PHE A 237 -9.19 -9.50 -22.78
CA PHE A 237 -9.68 -8.15 -23.06
C PHE A 237 -8.91 -7.49 -24.20
N GLY A 238 -7.59 -7.59 -24.21
CA GLY A 238 -6.75 -7.07 -25.29
C GLY A 238 -7.08 -7.70 -26.64
N GLY A 239 -7.39 -9.00 -26.68
CA GLY A 239 -7.84 -9.70 -27.89
C GLY A 239 -9.23 -9.30 -28.36
N VAL A 240 -10.17 -9.08 -27.45
CA VAL A 240 -11.58 -8.74 -27.77
C VAL A 240 -11.74 -7.28 -28.19
N PHE A 241 -11.02 -6.36 -27.56
CA PHE A 241 -11.17 -4.91 -27.74
C PHE A 241 -10.09 -4.27 -28.65
N GLY A 242 -9.32 -5.09 -29.38
CA GLY A 242 -8.44 -4.62 -30.45
C GLY A 242 -7.10 -4.02 -30.01
N GLY A 243 -6.56 -4.47 -28.87
CA GLY A 243 -5.33 -3.94 -28.29
C GLY A 243 -5.56 -2.59 -27.59
N GLY A 244 -4.96 -2.40 -26.41
CA GLY A 244 -5.20 -1.27 -25.49
C GLY A 244 -4.81 0.13 -25.98
N VAL A 245 -4.90 0.43 -27.28
CA VAL A 245 -4.43 1.67 -27.92
C VAL A 245 -5.49 2.79 -27.86
N GLY A 246 -6.72 2.50 -27.41
CA GLY A 246 -7.79 3.50 -27.23
C GLY A 246 -8.13 3.80 -25.77
N MET A 247 -8.73 4.97 -25.50
CA MET A 247 -9.16 5.37 -24.14
C MET A 247 -10.02 4.31 -23.43
N LEU A 248 -10.88 3.60 -24.17
CA LEU A 248 -11.67 2.49 -23.62
C LEU A 248 -10.79 1.32 -23.15
N GLY A 249 -9.77 0.95 -23.94
CA GLY A 249 -8.83 -0.11 -23.57
C GLY A 249 -7.99 0.26 -22.34
N ILE A 250 -7.52 1.51 -22.26
CA ILE A 250 -6.79 2.04 -21.09
C ILE A 250 -7.70 2.02 -19.86
N THR A 251 -8.94 2.51 -19.99
CA THR A 251 -9.91 2.55 -18.89
C THR A 251 -10.21 1.14 -18.37
N LEU A 252 -10.46 0.18 -19.26
CA LEU A 252 -10.72 -1.21 -18.89
C LEU A 252 -9.50 -1.86 -18.21
N SER A 253 -8.28 -1.57 -18.67
CA SER A 253 -7.05 -2.07 -18.03
C SER A 253 -6.88 -1.51 -16.62
N ILE A 254 -7.17 -0.22 -16.41
CA ILE A 254 -7.15 0.42 -15.09
C ILE A 254 -8.20 -0.19 -14.15
N VAL A 255 -9.44 -0.37 -14.62
CA VAL A 255 -10.51 -0.98 -13.82
C VAL A 255 -10.13 -2.42 -13.45
N THR A 256 -9.64 -3.19 -14.41
CA THR A 256 -9.20 -4.58 -14.19
C THR A 256 -8.06 -4.67 -13.19
N TYR A 257 -7.08 -3.75 -13.29
CA TYR A 257 -5.99 -3.62 -12.33
C TYR A 257 -6.51 -3.40 -10.90
N TYR A 258 -7.43 -2.45 -10.71
CA TYR A 258 -7.97 -2.16 -9.39
C TYR A 258 -8.82 -3.30 -8.83
N ILE A 259 -9.59 -4.01 -9.66
CA ILE A 259 -10.32 -5.21 -9.24
C ILE A 259 -9.34 -6.22 -8.66
N PHE A 260 -8.32 -6.62 -9.43
CA PHE A 260 -7.39 -7.66 -8.99
C PHE A 260 -6.53 -7.24 -7.80
N ASN A 261 -6.11 -5.97 -7.75
CA ASN A 261 -5.43 -5.43 -6.58
C ASN A 261 -6.29 -5.50 -5.32
N LEU A 262 -7.57 -5.11 -5.39
CA LEU A 262 -8.46 -5.18 -4.24
C LEU A 262 -8.78 -6.63 -3.84
N MET A 263 -8.96 -7.53 -4.80
CA MET A 263 -9.14 -8.96 -4.51
C MET A 263 -7.92 -9.54 -3.80
N GLN A 264 -6.72 -9.26 -4.30
CA GLN A 264 -5.47 -9.65 -3.64
C GLN A 264 -5.36 -9.03 -2.24
N HIS A 265 -5.66 -7.74 -2.12
CA HIS A 265 -5.63 -7.03 -0.84
C HIS A 265 -6.55 -7.66 0.20
N PHE A 266 -7.82 -7.93 -0.14
CA PHE A 266 -8.77 -8.56 0.79
C PHE A 266 -8.43 -10.01 1.11
N SER A 267 -7.85 -10.75 0.17
CA SER A 267 -7.29 -12.09 0.45
C SER A 267 -6.17 -12.00 1.47
N THR A 268 -5.30 -10.99 1.35
CA THR A 268 -4.24 -10.71 2.33
C THR A 268 -4.82 -10.36 3.69
N GLN A 269 -5.85 -9.52 3.78
CA GLN A 269 -6.54 -9.22 5.05
C GLN A 269 -7.12 -10.48 5.70
N HIS A 270 -7.69 -11.38 4.90
CA HIS A 270 -8.20 -12.66 5.39
C HIS A 270 -7.09 -13.54 5.97
N MET A 271 -5.92 -13.58 5.34
CA MET A 271 -4.80 -14.33 5.91
C MET A 271 -4.21 -13.66 7.16
N ILE A 272 -4.22 -12.32 7.23
CA ILE A 272 -3.82 -11.59 8.45
C ILE A 272 -4.77 -11.93 9.60
N ALA A 273 -6.07 -11.99 9.36
CA ALA A 273 -7.06 -12.42 10.35
C ALA A 273 -6.81 -13.87 10.82
N GLN A 274 -6.61 -14.80 9.88
CA GLN A 274 -6.25 -16.18 10.23
C GLN A 274 -4.93 -16.26 11.01
N TYR A 275 -3.95 -15.44 10.64
CA TYR A 275 -2.67 -15.37 11.37
C TYR A 275 -2.90 -14.90 12.80
N ALA A 276 -3.71 -13.85 13.00
CA ALA A 276 -4.06 -13.34 14.31
C ALA A 276 -4.60 -14.47 15.20
N VAL A 277 -5.51 -15.31 14.66
CA VAL A 277 -6.12 -16.42 15.41
C VAL A 277 -5.04 -17.42 15.82
N GLN A 278 -4.13 -17.72 14.91
CA GLN A 278 -3.05 -18.67 15.17
C GLN A 278 -2.05 -18.19 16.22
N VAL A 279 -1.87 -16.87 16.39
CA VAL A 279 -0.95 -16.31 17.38
C VAL A 279 -1.64 -15.93 18.70
N GLY A 280 -2.94 -16.18 18.83
CA GLY A 280 -3.70 -15.90 20.05
C GLY A 280 -3.90 -14.41 20.32
N ILE A 281 -3.93 -13.58 19.27
CA ILE A 281 -4.29 -12.16 19.44
C ILE A 281 -5.78 -12.09 19.77
N GLY A 282 -6.15 -11.76 21.01
CA GLY A 282 -7.55 -11.61 21.43
C GLY A 282 -8.03 -12.56 22.53
N ASP A 283 -7.31 -13.67 22.78
CA ASP A 283 -7.73 -14.74 23.71
C ASP A 283 -7.46 -14.44 25.20
N GLY A 284 -7.66 -13.20 25.63
CA GLY A 284 -7.41 -12.78 27.01
C GLY A 284 -5.94 -12.41 27.23
N TYR A 285 -5.63 -11.14 26.98
CA TYR A 285 -4.37 -10.54 27.36
C TYR A 285 -4.24 -10.49 28.88
N ASP A 286 -3.21 -11.14 29.42
CA ASP A 286 -2.80 -11.00 30.82
C ASP A 286 -1.66 -9.97 30.93
N PRO A 287 -1.94 -8.71 31.32
CA PRO A 287 -0.94 -7.67 31.46
C PRO A 287 0.14 -7.98 32.52
N ASP A 288 -0.09 -8.94 33.43
CA ASP A 288 0.88 -9.29 34.45
C ASP A 288 2.01 -10.18 33.92
N LYS A 289 1.79 -10.90 32.80
CA LYS A 289 2.88 -11.59 32.07
C LYS A 289 3.86 -10.63 31.38
N ASP A 290 3.45 -9.38 31.19
CA ASP A 290 4.27 -8.35 30.55
C ASP A 290 5.09 -7.50 31.53
N LYS A 291 4.93 -7.70 32.84
CA LYS A 291 5.68 -6.99 33.88
C LYS A 291 7.02 -7.66 34.25
N VAL A 292 7.33 -8.84 33.70
CA VAL A 292 8.39 -9.71 34.24
C VAL A 292 9.79 -9.44 33.65
N ASP A 293 9.94 -8.70 32.55
CA ASP A 293 11.26 -8.51 31.91
C ASP A 293 11.85 -7.10 32.11
N PHE A 294 11.79 -6.57 33.34
CA PHE A 294 12.62 -5.45 33.78
C PHE A 294 13.48 -5.87 34.99
N ALA A 295 14.43 -6.77 34.73
CA ALA A 295 15.56 -7.04 35.59
C ALA A 295 16.83 -7.06 34.73
#